data_AF-A0A930FLQ2-F1
#
_entry.id   AF-A0A930FLQ2-F1
#
_cell.length_a   1.000
_cell.length_b   1.000
_cell.length_c   1.000
_cell.angle_alpha   90.00
_cell.angle_beta   90.00
_cell.angle_gamma   90.00
#
_symmetry.space_group_name_H-M   'P 1'
#
loop_
_entity.id
_entity.type
_entity.pdbx_description
1 polymer ?
#
loop_
_entity_poly.entity_id
_entity_poly.type
_entity_poly.pdbx_seq_one_letter_code
_entity_poly.pdbx_strand_id
1 'polypeptide(L)'
;MSKIIGIDLGTTNSCVSVMEGSDPVVITNAEGKRTTPSVVAFVDGGEIKVGDAAKRQAVTNPKKTIYSIKRFMGNKYSDLGQEIARVPYAVEQGDNDTPRV
;
A
#
# COMPACT_ATOMS: atom_id res chain seq x y z
N MET A 1 -12.30 -24.38 10.71
CA MET A 1 -12.82 -23.04 11.07
C MET A 1 -11.84 -22.01 10.57
N SER A 2 -12.30 -21.02 9.80
CA SER A 2 -11.47 -19.88 9.39
C SER A 2 -11.19 -18.99 10.60
N LYS A 3 -9.93 -18.59 10.80
CA LYS A 3 -9.57 -17.60 11.83
C LYS A 3 -9.91 -16.19 11.32
N ILE A 4 -10.47 -15.34 12.17
CA ILE A 4 -10.57 -13.89 11.90
C ILE A 4 -9.18 -13.28 12.12
N ILE A 5 -8.74 -12.43 11.19
CA ILE A 5 -7.47 -11.71 11.27
C ILE A 5 -7.70 -10.22 11.49
N GLY A 6 -6.77 -9.59 12.21
CA GLY A 6 -6.69 -8.14 12.34
C GLY A 6 -5.67 -7.60 11.35
N ILE A 7 -6.06 -6.65 10.51
CA ILE A 7 -5.14 -5.98 9.56
C ILE A 7 -5.08 -4.50 9.93
N ASP A 8 -3.89 -4.05 10.31
CA ASP A 8 -3.55 -2.63 10.28
C ASP A 8 -3.07 -2.27 8.88
N LEU A 9 -3.93 -1.60 8.11
CA LEU A 9 -3.62 -1.10 6.78
C LEU A 9 -3.07 0.33 6.89
N GLY A 10 -1.78 0.49 7.20
CA GLY A 10 -1.15 1.79 7.41
C GLY A 10 -0.66 2.48 6.12
N THR A 11 -0.35 3.77 6.21
CA THR A 11 0.12 4.57 5.05
C THR A 11 1.48 4.11 4.53
N THR A 12 2.40 3.76 5.44
CA THR A 12 3.79 3.40 5.11
C THR A 12 4.05 1.91 5.25
N ASN A 13 3.51 1.30 6.31
CA ASN A 13 3.61 -0.12 6.56
C ASN A 13 2.24 -0.64 6.98
N SER A 14 2.02 -1.93 6.74
CA SER A 14 0.86 -2.68 7.21
C SER A 14 1.31 -3.86 8.07
N CYS A 15 0.43 -4.33 8.94
CA CYS A 15 0.66 -5.42 9.86
C CYS A 15 -0.57 -6.33 9.90
N VAL A 16 -0.37 -7.63 10.12
CA VAL A 16 -1.48 -8.59 10.27
C VAL A 16 -1.26 -9.43 11.52
N SER A 17 -2.32 -9.63 12.29
CA SER A 17 -2.33 -10.46 13.48
C SER A 17 -3.50 -11.43 13.49
N VAL A 18 -3.39 -12.47 14.31
CA VAL A 18 -4.42 -13.46 14.55
C VAL A 18 -4.45 -13.82 16.04
N MET A 19 -5.61 -14.24 16.55
CA MET A 19 -5.69 -14.79 17.90
C MET A 19 -5.19 -16.24 17.91
N GLU A 20 -4.20 -16.53 18.75
CA GLU A 20 -3.77 -17.89 19.10
C GLU A 20 -4.13 -18.16 20.56
N GLY A 21 -5.19 -18.94 20.77
CA GLY A 21 -5.79 -19.05 22.10
C GLY A 21 -6.34 -17.69 22.55
N SER A 22 -5.87 -17.19 23.69
CA SER A 22 -6.21 -15.87 24.23
C SER A 22 -5.27 -14.75 23.79
N ASP A 23 -4.17 -15.06 23.11
CA ASP A 23 -3.11 -14.10 22.84
C ASP A 23 -3.12 -13.61 21.38
N PRO A 24 -2.99 -12.29 21.13
CA PRO A 24 -2.81 -11.77 19.79
C PRO A 24 -1.37 -12.00 19.30
N VAL A 25 -1.22 -12.69 18.17
CA VAL A 25 0.08 -12.98 17.56
C VAL A 25 0.21 -12.27 16.22
N VAL A 26 1.30 -11.51 16.04
CA VAL A 26 1.64 -10.87 14.76
C VAL A 26 2.25 -11.90 13.82
N ILE A 27 1.72 -12.00 12.61
CA ILE A 27 2.17 -12.94 11.58
C ILE A 27 3.34 -12.31 10.82
N THR A 28 4.43 -13.06 10.64
CA THR A 28 5.54 -12.67 9.77
C THR A 28 5.17 -12.85 8.30
N ASN A 29 5.52 -11.88 7.44
CA ASN A 29 5.38 -12.00 5.99
C ASN A 29 6.40 -13.00 5.41
N ALA A 30 6.34 -13.22 4.09
CA ALA A 30 7.20 -14.15 3.37
C ALA A 30 8.71 -13.78 3.47
N GLU A 31 9.00 -12.51 3.78
CA GLU A 31 10.33 -11.95 3.97
C GLU A 31 10.81 -12.03 5.43
N GLY A 32 10.04 -12.66 6.32
CA GLY A 32 10.37 -12.85 7.73
C GLY A 32 10.16 -11.61 8.60
N LYS A 33 9.48 -10.58 8.10
CA LYS A 33 9.21 -9.32 8.83
C LYS A 33 7.81 -9.30 9.39
N ARG A 34 7.65 -8.64 10.54
CA ARG A 34 6.35 -8.43 11.21
C ARG A 34 5.51 -7.30 10.61
N THR A 35 6.09 -6.50 9.71
CA THR A 35 5.38 -5.47 8.96
C THR A 35 5.78 -5.55 7.50
N THR A 36 4.85 -5.16 6.63
CA THR A 36 5.04 -5.13 5.18
C THR A 36 4.92 -3.69 4.70
N PRO A 37 5.86 -3.16 3.90
CA PRO A 37 5.69 -1.84 3.30
C PRO A 37 4.37 -1.74 2.52
N SER A 38 3.62 -0.66 2.72
CA SER A 38 2.37 -0.37 1.99
C SER A 38 2.70 0.17 0.60
N VAL A 39 3.32 -0.68 -0.23
CA VAL A 39 3.85 -0.33 -1.54
C VAL A 39 3.48 -1.43 -2.54
N VAL A 40 3.00 -1.02 -3.71
CA VAL A 40 2.70 -1.90 -4.85
C VAL A 40 3.47 -1.40 -6.05
N ALA A 41 4.04 -2.30 -6.86
CA ALA A 41 4.70 -1.94 -8.10
C ALA A 41 4.21 -2.80 -9.25
N PHE A 42 3.92 -2.15 -10.38
CA PHE A 42 3.59 -2.79 -11.63
C PHE A 42 4.85 -2.86 -12.49
N VAL A 43 5.24 -4.08 -12.87
CA VAL A 43 6.39 -4.32 -13.73
C VAL A 43 5.95 -4.78 -15.12
N ASP A 44 6.84 -4.69 -16.09
CA ASP A 44 6.55 -5.09 -17.45
C ASP A 44 6.25 -6.60 -17.52
N GLY A 45 5.35 -7.00 -18.43
CA GLY A 45 4.85 -8.37 -18.49
C GLY A 45 3.70 -8.69 -17.53
N GLY A 46 3.19 -7.70 -16.79
CA GLY A 46 1.97 -7.82 -15.98
C GLY A 46 2.20 -8.37 -14.57
N GLU A 47 3.45 -8.60 -14.16
CA GLU A 47 3.77 -8.98 -12.79
C GLU A 47 3.49 -7.80 -11.82
N ILE A 48 2.96 -8.13 -10.64
CA ILE A 48 2.69 -7.20 -9.55
C ILE A 48 3.57 -7.56 -8.36
N LYS A 49 4.38 -6.61 -7.91
CA LYS A 49 5.19 -6.74 -6.69
C LYS A 49 4.53 -5.98 -5.55
N VAL A 50 4.62 -6.52 -4.33
CA VAL A 50 4.07 -5.91 -3.12
C VAL A 50 5.13 -5.90 -2.02
N GLY A 51 5.08 -4.92 -1.11
CA GLY A 51 5.92 -4.90 0.07
C GLY A 51 7.39 -4.57 -0.23
N ASP A 52 8.31 -5.32 0.35
CA ASP A 52 9.75 -5.10 0.20
C ASP A 52 10.22 -5.21 -1.27
N ALA A 53 9.65 -6.15 -2.03
CA ALA A 53 9.99 -6.33 -3.43
C ALA A 53 9.62 -5.09 -4.26
N ALA A 54 8.46 -4.49 -4.01
CA ALA A 54 8.04 -3.25 -4.66
C ALA A 54 8.91 -2.05 -4.24
N LYS A 55 9.17 -1.93 -2.93
CA LYS A 55 9.98 -0.84 -2.35
C LYS A 55 11.40 -0.80 -2.91
N ARG A 56 12.05 -1.96 -3.11
CA ARG A 56 13.44 -2.03 -3.61
C ARG A 56 13.64 -1.41 -4.98
N GLN A 57 12.64 -1.49 -5.85
CA GLN A 57 12.72 -0.98 -7.22
C GLN A 57 12.05 0.40 -7.40
N ALA A 58 11.61 1.05 -6.32
CA ALA A 58 10.94 2.35 -6.38
C ALA A 58 11.80 3.44 -7.03
N VAL A 59 13.13 3.38 -6.87
CA VAL A 59 14.07 4.35 -7.45
C VAL A 59 14.19 4.18 -8.97
N THR A 60 14.17 2.95 -9.47
CA THR A 60 14.35 2.65 -10.90
C THR A 60 13.03 2.59 -11.67
N ASN A 61 11.89 2.46 -10.98
CA ASN A 61 10.55 2.43 -11.56
C ASN A 61 9.56 3.36 -10.80
N PRO A 62 9.87 4.65 -10.64
CA PRO A 62 9.13 5.52 -9.72
C PRO A 62 7.67 5.76 -10.16
N LYS A 63 7.42 5.84 -11.48
CA LYS A 63 6.07 6.13 -12.01
C LYS A 63 5.09 4.95 -11.89
N LYS A 64 5.59 3.71 -11.81
CA LYS A 64 4.76 2.49 -11.64
C LYS A 64 4.88 1.89 -10.23
N THR A 65 5.44 2.62 -9.27
CA THR A 65 5.56 2.20 -7.87
C THR A 65 4.71 3.08 -6.98
N ILE A 66 3.61 2.51 -6.48
CA ILE A 66 2.57 3.20 -5.75
C ILE A 66 2.79 3.04 -4.24
N TYR A 67 2.83 4.16 -3.52
CA TYR A 67 2.99 4.23 -2.08
C TYR A 67 2.20 5.42 -1.52
N SER A 68 2.00 5.49 -0.20
CA SER A 68 1.21 6.56 0.45
C SER A 68 -0.26 6.63 0.03
N ILE A 69 -0.81 5.58 -0.60
CA ILE A 69 -2.17 5.59 -1.16
C ILE A 69 -3.26 5.94 -0.12
N LYS A 70 -3.03 5.60 1.16
CA LYS A 70 -3.92 5.92 2.28
C LYS A 70 -4.14 7.44 2.46
N ARG A 71 -3.27 8.30 1.92
CA ARG A 71 -3.45 9.76 1.91
C ARG A 71 -4.50 10.23 0.90
N PHE A 72 -4.72 9.46 -0.16
CA PHE A 72 -5.69 9.77 -1.22
C PHE A 72 -7.07 9.16 -0.92
N MET A 73 -7.10 8.03 -0.22
CA MET A 73 -8.33 7.29 0.09
C MET A 73 -9.36 8.16 0.84
N GLY A 74 -10.58 8.21 0.31
CA GLY A 74 -11.71 8.92 0.92
C GLY A 74 -11.68 10.45 0.76
N ASN A 75 -10.64 11.01 0.12
CA ASN A 75 -10.53 12.43 -0.16
C ASN A 75 -10.98 12.75 -1.59
N LYS A 76 -11.28 14.03 -1.85
CA LYS A 76 -11.55 14.55 -3.18
C LYS A 76 -10.26 14.89 -3.90
N TYR A 77 -10.20 14.66 -5.21
CA TYR A 77 -9.05 15.01 -6.04
C TYR A 77 -8.71 16.51 -5.94
N SER A 78 -9.73 17.37 -5.95
CA SER A 78 -9.58 18.82 -5.79
C SER A 78 -8.86 19.26 -4.50
N ASP A 79 -8.92 18.46 -3.43
CA ASP A 79 -8.31 18.77 -2.13
C ASP A 79 -6.86 18.25 -2.01
N LEU A 80 -6.38 17.48 -3.00
CA LEU A 80 -5.14 16.68 -2.88
C LEU A 80 -3.92 17.28 -3.57
N GLY A 81 -3.96 18.54 -4.00
CA GLY A 81 -2.87 19.17 -4.76
C GLY A 81 -1.48 19.02 -4.13
N GLN A 82 -1.38 19.14 -2.79
CA GLN A 82 -0.10 18.95 -2.09
C GLN A 82 0.39 17.48 -2.09
N GLU A 83 -0.52 16.52 -1.97
CA GLU A 83 -0.14 15.10 -1.95
C GLU A 83 0.18 14.59 -3.35
N ILE A 84 -0.53 15.07 -4.37
CA ILE A 84 -0.23 14.81 -5.79
C ILE A 84 1.17 15.33 -6.14
N ALA A 85 1.55 16.52 -5.67
CA ALA A 85 2.87 17.11 -5.93
C ALA A 85 4.04 16.35 -5.24
N ARG A 86 3.75 15.48 -4.27
CA ARG A 86 4.77 14.73 -3.50
C ARG A 86 5.06 13.34 -4.05
N VAL A 87 4.32 12.89 -5.06
CA VAL A 87 4.43 11.54 -5.61
C VAL A 87 4.87 11.56 -7.07
N PRO A 88 5.67 10.58 -7.52
CA PRO A 88 6.17 10.55 -8.89
C PRO A 88 5.21 9.86 -9.87
N TYR A 89 4.22 9.12 -9.37
CA TYR A 89 3.21 8.44 -10.17
C TYR A 89 2.06 9.39 -10.52
N ALA A 90 1.33 9.09 -11.59
CA ALA A 90 0.20 9.90 -12.02
C ALA A 90 -0.97 9.76 -11.04
N VAL A 91 -1.64 10.87 -10.78
CA VAL A 91 -2.92 10.91 -10.08
C VAL A 91 -3.87 11.72 -10.94
N GLU A 92 -4.98 11.12 -11.33
CA GLU A 92 -5.96 11.73 -12.24
C GLU A 92 -7.30 11.94 -11.53
N GLN A 93 -8.06 12.93 -11.98
CA GLN A 93 -9.41 13.15 -11.50
C GLN A 93 -10.34 12.14 -12.15
N GLY A 94 -10.92 11.25 -11.35
CA GLY A 94 -11.98 10.34 -11.78
C GLY A 94 -13.38 10.91 -11.50
N ASP A 95 -14.39 10.07 -11.76
CA ASP A 95 -15.78 10.41 -11.50
C ASP A 95 -16.02 10.82 -10.05
N ASN A 96 -16.99 11.71 -9.83
CA ASN A 96 -17.35 12.25 -8.51
C ASN A 96 -16.16 12.87 -7.76
N ASP A 97 -15.21 13.46 -8.49
CA ASP A 97 -14.02 14.10 -7.93
C ASP A 97 -13.14 13.12 -7.12
N THR A 98 -13.13 11.84 -7.50
CA THR A 98 -12.30 10.83 -6.83
C THR A 98 -10.88 10.81 -7.38
N PRO A 99 -9.82 10.74 -6.56
CA PRO A 99 -8.47 10.55 -7.05
C PRO A 99 -8.29 9.13 -7.60
N ARG A 100 -7.72 9.02 -8.80
CA ARG A 100 -7.35 7.76 -9.46
C ARG A 100 -5.85 7.68 -9.60
N VAL A 101 -5.27 6.52 -9.27
CA VAL A 101 -3.83 6.23 -9.31
C VAL A 101 -3.60 5.04 -10.22
#